data_AF-A0A6A4BA10-F1
#
_entry.id   AF-A0A6A4BA10-F1
#
_cell.length_a   1.000
_cell.length_b   1.000
_cell.length_c   1.000
_cell.angle_alpha   90.00
_cell.angle_beta   90.00
_cell.angle_gamma   90.00
#
_symmetry.space_group_name_H-M   'P 1'
#
loop_
_entity.id
_entity.type
_entity.pdbx_description
1 polymer ?
#
loop_
_entity_poly.entity_id
_entity_poly.type
_entity_poly.pdbx_seq_one_letter_code
_entity_poly.pdbx_strand_id
1 'polypeptide(L)'
;MQEGEREEAGRGSASRASRRVQGLPPEETKSLDEVKREARKANAAKRKAAEEKKKLAAAEEQMSSELDVQDAHQVLLDNSRDEDLPNDAVSVIAGDE
;
A
#
# COMPACT_ATOMS: atom_id res chain seq x y z
N MET A 1 19.03 32.65 43.86
CA MET A 1 18.28 31.39 43.90
C MET A 1 17.31 31.45 42.73
N GLN A 2 17.45 30.58 41.73
CA GLN A 2 16.60 30.61 40.53
C GLN A 2 15.61 29.46 40.65
N GLU A 3 14.37 29.82 40.94
CA GLU A 3 13.27 28.89 41.15
C GLU A 3 12.73 28.53 39.76
N GLY A 4 12.91 27.27 39.36
CA GLY A 4 12.42 26.78 38.08
C GLY A 4 10.91 26.57 38.14
N GLU A 5 10.17 27.57 37.69
CA GLU A 5 8.72 27.55 37.50
C GLU A 5 8.37 26.56 36.37
N ARG A 6 8.15 25.29 36.70
CA ARG A 6 7.51 24.34 35.78
C ARG A 6 6.01 24.42 35.99
N GLU A 7 5.35 25.05 35.04
CA GLU A 7 3.90 25.15 34.92
C GLU A 7 3.26 23.75 35.01
N GLU A 8 2.61 23.45 36.14
CA GLU A 8 1.93 22.19 36.42
C GLU A 8 0.58 22.14 35.70
N ALA A 9 0.61 22.26 34.37
CA ALA A 9 -0.56 22.11 33.53
C ALA A 9 -0.99 20.63 33.51
N GLY A 10 -1.87 20.23 34.42
CA GLY A 10 -2.61 18.96 34.34
C GLY A 10 -2.55 18.04 35.56
N ARG A 11 -2.08 18.51 36.72
CA ARG A 11 -2.18 17.73 37.97
C ARG A 11 -3.21 18.38 38.88
N GLY A 12 -4.48 18.08 38.61
CA GLY A 12 -5.57 18.50 39.49
C GLY A 12 -5.31 18.06 40.93
N SER A 13 -5.87 18.80 41.88
CA SER A 13 -5.71 18.70 43.35
C SER A 13 -6.16 17.36 43.96
N ALA A 14 -6.38 16.33 43.15
CA ALA A 14 -6.70 14.99 43.59
C ALA A 14 -5.49 14.38 44.31
N SER A 15 -5.71 13.89 45.52
CA SER A 15 -4.71 13.18 46.30
C SER A 15 -4.15 12.00 45.48
N ARG A 16 -2.88 12.10 45.06
CA ARG A 16 -2.14 11.05 44.33
C ARG A 16 -1.66 9.94 45.26
N ALA A 17 -2.47 9.55 46.25
CA ALA A 17 -2.12 8.44 47.12
C ALA A 17 -2.23 7.14 46.32
N SER A 18 -1.18 6.32 46.32
CA SER A 18 -1.18 5.01 45.64
C SER A 18 -2.27 4.09 46.22
N ARG A 19 -2.90 3.25 45.38
CA ARG A 19 -3.86 2.21 45.82
C ARG A 19 -3.31 1.36 46.96
N ARG A 20 -2.01 1.03 46.91
CA ARG A 20 -1.32 0.28 47.97
C ARG A 20 -1.32 1.02 49.31
N VAL A 21 -1.10 2.33 49.30
CA VAL A 21 -1.11 3.17 50.50
C VAL A 21 -2.54 3.32 51.04
N GLN A 22 -3.53 3.32 50.16
CA GLN A 22 -4.95 3.36 50.52
C GLN A 22 -5.52 2.00 50.97
N GLY A 23 -4.72 0.92 50.95
CA GLY A 23 -5.19 -0.44 51.26
C GLY A 23 -6.19 -1.00 50.25
N LEU A 24 -6.28 -0.41 49.06
CA LEU A 24 -7.20 -0.84 48.01
C LEU A 24 -6.68 -2.11 47.33
N PRO A 25 -7.59 -2.99 46.87
CA PRO A 25 -7.19 -4.18 46.13
C PRO A 25 -6.47 -3.81 44.83
N PRO A 26 -5.65 -4.73 44.28
CA PRO A 26 -5.04 -4.57 42.97
C PRO A 26 -6.06 -4.25 41.88
N GLU A 27 -5.59 -3.66 40.78
CA GLU A 27 -6.44 -3.46 39.62
C GLU A 27 -6.80 -4.80 38.98
N GLU A 28 -8.05 -4.91 38.54
CA GLU A 28 -8.50 -6.05 37.78
C GLU A 28 -7.94 -5.97 36.37
N THR A 29 -7.18 -6.98 35.96
CA THR A 29 -6.61 -7.07 34.62
C THR A 29 -7.11 -8.33 33.92
N LYS A 30 -7.19 -8.27 32.58
CA LYS A 30 -7.44 -9.46 31.76
C LYS A 30 -6.41 -10.56 32.05
N SER A 31 -6.77 -11.82 31.84
CA SER A 31 -5.83 -12.93 31.96
C SER A 31 -4.74 -12.87 30.89
N LEU A 32 -3.57 -13.45 31.19
CA LEU A 32 -2.46 -13.49 30.23
C LEU A 32 -2.84 -14.18 28.92
N ASP A 33 -3.68 -15.22 28.98
CA ASP A 33 -4.11 -15.96 27.79
C ASP A 33 -5.04 -15.12 26.91
N GLU A 34 -5.91 -14.30 27.50
CA GLU A 34 -6.74 -13.35 26.77
C GLU A 34 -5.88 -12.33 26.04
N VAL A 35 -4.91 -11.74 26.72
CA VAL A 35 -3.98 -10.76 26.14
C VAL A 35 -3.20 -11.38 24.98
N LYS A 36 -2.70 -12.61 25.13
CA LYS A 36 -1.99 -13.34 24.06
C LYS A 36 -2.89 -13.60 22.86
N ARG A 37 -4.15 -13.98 23.08
CA ARG A 37 -5.13 -14.22 22.02
C ARG A 37 -5.42 -12.94 21.24
N GLU A 38 -5.70 -11.85 21.94
CA GLU A 38 -5.96 -10.54 21.36
C GLU A 38 -4.76 -10.05 20.53
N ALA A 39 -3.54 -10.18 21.07
CA ALA A 39 -2.31 -9.81 20.37
C ALA A 39 -2.11 -10.63 19.07
N ARG A 40 -2.35 -11.95 19.12
CA ARG A 40 -2.27 -12.81 17.91
C ARG A 40 -3.29 -12.38 16.87
N LYS A 41 -4.54 -12.13 17.27
CA LYS A 41 -5.61 -11.68 16.36
C LYS A 41 -5.26 -10.34 15.70
N ALA A 42 -4.78 -9.38 16.48
CA ALA A 42 -4.36 -8.07 15.97
C ALA A 42 -3.19 -8.19 14.97
N ASN A 43 -2.20 -9.03 15.27
CA ASN A 43 -1.07 -9.25 14.38
C ASN A 43 -1.48 -9.97 13.08
N ALA A 44 -2.41 -10.93 13.15
CA ALA A 44 -2.97 -11.56 11.96
C ALA A 44 -3.70 -10.54 11.08
N ALA A 45 -4.50 -9.65 11.68
CA ALA A 45 -5.16 -8.57 10.95
C ALA A 45 -4.15 -7.62 10.28
N LYS A 46 -3.10 -7.22 10.99
CA LYS A 46 -2.01 -6.40 10.43
C LYS A 46 -1.33 -7.07 9.24
N ARG A 47 -1.06 -8.38 9.32
CA ARG A 47 -0.47 -9.15 8.21
C ARG A 47 -1.39 -9.20 6.99
N LYS A 48 -2.68 -9.47 7.18
CA LYS A 48 -3.66 -9.46 6.08
C LYS A 48 -3.75 -8.08 5.41
N ALA A 49 -3.83 -7.01 6.22
CA ALA A 49 -3.86 -5.65 5.69
C ALA A 49 -2.58 -5.28 4.92
N ALA A 50 -1.41 -5.71 5.38
CA ALA A 50 -0.16 -5.50 4.67
C ALA A 50 -0.10 -6.28 3.34
N GLU A 51 -0.63 -7.51 3.33
CA GLU A 51 -0.70 -8.32 2.11
C GLU A 51 -1.62 -7.70 1.05
N GLU A 52 -2.80 -7.19 1.45
CA GLU A 52 -3.69 -6.47 0.53
C GLU A 52 -3.05 -5.21 -0.04
N LYS A 53 -2.34 -4.42 0.78
CA LYS A 53 -1.58 -3.27 0.30
C LYS A 53 -0.51 -3.67 -0.71
N LYS A 54 0.21 -4.78 -0.47
CA LYS A 54 1.19 -5.29 -1.43
C LYS A 54 0.54 -5.69 -2.75
N LYS A 55 -0.63 -6.34 -2.71
CA LYS A 55 -1.37 -6.72 -3.93
C LYS A 55 -1.83 -5.51 -4.73
N LEU A 56 -2.33 -4.47 -4.05
CA LEU A 56 -2.70 -3.22 -4.71
C LEU A 56 -1.50 -2.52 -5.33
N ALA A 57 -0.39 -2.42 -4.59
CA ALA A 57 0.85 -1.83 -5.12
C ALA A 57 1.38 -2.60 -6.33
N ALA A 58 1.34 -3.94 -6.29
CA ALA A 58 1.75 -4.77 -7.43
C ALA A 58 0.83 -4.57 -8.65
N ALA A 59 -0.49 -4.43 -8.44
CA ALA A 59 -1.43 -4.14 -9.53
C ALA A 59 -1.19 -2.75 -10.14
N GLU A 60 -0.91 -1.75 -9.30
CA GLU A 60 -0.55 -0.40 -9.74
C GLU A 60 0.75 -0.39 -10.54
N GLU A 61 1.79 -1.10 -10.07
CA GLU A 61 3.04 -1.28 -10.79
C GLU A 61 2.83 -1.95 -12.15
N GLN A 62 2.01 -3.00 -12.21
CA GLN A 62 1.66 -3.66 -13.47
C GLN A 62 0.95 -2.72 -14.44
N MET A 63 -0.06 -1.96 -13.98
CA MET A 63 -0.75 -0.98 -14.82
C MET A 63 0.20 0.13 -15.31
N SER A 64 1.12 0.59 -14.45
CA SER A 64 2.12 1.58 -14.84
C SER A 64 3.06 1.02 -15.91
N SER A 65 3.51 -0.22 -15.77
CA SER A 65 4.38 -0.86 -16.76
C SER A 65 3.67 -1.13 -18.10
N GLU A 66 2.38 -1.49 -18.07
CA GLU A 66 1.58 -1.68 -19.29
C GLU A 66 1.35 -0.36 -20.03
N LEU A 67 1.13 0.74 -19.30
CA LEU A 67 1.04 2.07 -19.91
C LEU A 67 2.36 2.49 -20.57
N ASP A 68 3.49 2.23 -19.92
CA ASP A 68 4.83 2.50 -20.48
C ASP A 68 5.05 1.75 -21.82
N VAL A 69 4.55 0.51 -21.91
CA VAL A 69 4.58 -0.28 -23.15
C VAL A 69 3.67 0.32 -24.22
N GLN A 70 2.44 0.70 -23.85
CA GLN A 70 1.49 1.29 -24.82
C GLN A 70 1.98 2.64 -25.36
N ASP A 71 2.61 3.48 -24.55
CA ASP A 71 3.17 4.76 -24.99
C ASP A 71 4.28 4.58 -26.03
N ALA A 72 5.18 3.62 -25.82
CA ALA A 72 6.26 3.31 -26.76
C ALA A 72 5.76 2.86 -28.16
N HIS A 73 4.51 2.41 -28.26
CA HIS A 73 3.88 2.00 -29.52
C HIS A 73 3.07 3.11 -30.20
N GLN A 74 2.96 4.31 -29.62
CA GLN A 74 2.31 5.45 -30.29
C GLN A 74 3.25 6.10 -31.31
N VAL A 75 3.35 5.48 -32.49
CA VAL A 75 3.85 6.14 -33.70
C VAL A 75 2.71 7.01 -34.24
N LEU A 76 2.79 8.34 -34.03
CA LEU A 76 2.09 9.29 -34.88
C LEU A 76 2.66 9.16 -36.29
N LEU A 77 2.01 8.36 -37.13
CA LEU A 77 2.22 8.39 -38.57
C LEU A 77 1.67 9.73 -39.09
N ASP A 78 2.45 10.79 -38.91
CA ASP A 78 2.15 12.08 -39.53
C ASP A 78 2.45 11.97 -41.04
N ASN A 79 1.46 12.39 -41.82
CA ASN A 79 1.31 12.26 -43.26
C ASN A 79 2.60 12.44 -44.11
N SER A 80 2.82 11.51 -45.03
CA SER A 80 3.11 11.86 -46.43
C SER A 80 2.32 10.94 -47.35
N ARG A 81 1.17 11.47 -47.77
CA ARG A 81 0.41 11.02 -48.94
C ARG A 81 1.22 11.40 -50.18
N ASP A 82 1.85 10.43 -50.82
CA ASP A 82 2.31 10.47 -52.21
C ASP A 82 2.20 9.00 -52.71
N GLU A 83 1.04 8.59 -53.23
CA GLU A 83 0.80 8.39 -54.68
C GLU A 83 1.99 7.70 -55.39
N ASP A 84 1.85 6.40 -55.75
CA ASP A 84 2.18 5.87 -57.09
C ASP A 84 2.06 4.33 -57.20
N LEU A 85 0.90 3.92 -57.74
CA LEU A 85 0.66 2.85 -58.73
C LEU A 85 0.93 1.36 -58.40
N PRO A 86 -0.05 0.45 -58.67
CA PRO A 86 0.17 -0.99 -58.65
C PRO A 86 0.88 -1.42 -59.94
N ASN A 87 2.10 -1.94 -59.84
CA ASN A 87 2.74 -2.53 -61.01
C ASN A 87 2.27 -3.97 -61.18
N ASP A 88 1.33 -4.09 -62.11
CA ASP A 88 0.93 -5.27 -62.88
C ASP A 88 2.14 -5.94 -63.58
N ALA A 89 1.98 -7.22 -63.94
CA ALA A 89 2.93 -8.18 -64.49
C ALA A 89 3.93 -8.75 -63.46
N VAL A 90 4.05 -10.07 -63.24
CA VAL A 90 4.50 -11.05 -64.24
C VAL A 90 3.92 -12.46 -63.98
N SER A 91 3.25 -12.97 -65.02
CA SER A 91 3.16 -14.34 -65.56
C SER A 91 3.05 -15.56 -64.64
N VAL A 92 1.85 -16.17 -64.72
CA VAL A 92 1.59 -17.61 -64.63
C VAL A 92 2.56 -18.38 -65.52
N ILE A 93 3.29 -19.34 -64.94
CA ILE A 93 3.91 -20.42 -65.70
C ILE A 93 3.45 -21.73 -65.06
N ALA A 94 2.53 -22.40 -65.75
CA ALA A 94 2.14 -23.77 -65.49
C ALA A 94 3.29 -24.72 -65.81
N GLY A 95 3.44 -25.76 -65.00
CA GLY A 95 4.38 -26.85 -65.23
C GLY A 95 3.91 -28.07 -64.44
N ASP A 96 2.93 -28.76 -65.01
CA ASP A 96 2.45 -30.08 -64.60
C ASP A 96 3.37 -31.13 -65.26
N GLU A 97 3.99 -32.00 -64.46
CA GLU A 97 4.47 -33.34 -64.87
C GLU A 97 4.32 -34.32 -63.71
#